data_AF-A0A8H7UET7-F1
#
_entry.id   AF-A0A8H7UET7-F1
#
_cell.length_a   1.000
_cell.length_b   1.000
_cell.length_c   1.000
_cell.angle_alpha   90.00
_cell.angle_beta   90.00
_cell.angle_gamma   90.00
#
_symmetry.space_group_name_H-M   'P 1'
#
loop_
_entity.id
_entity.type
_entity.pdbx_description
1 polymer ?
#
loop_
_entity_poly.entity_id
_entity_poly.type
_entity_poly.pdbx_seq_one_letter_code
_entity_poly.pdbx_strand_id
1 'polypeptide(L)'
;MAAPLKNLKALIVGTGAVGCIYGWRMSQTAAVTTVCRSNYDVVRRDGFAIKSKKWGEGIFRPYSVIKNTSEAAGDEFDYVVVTMKSLPDVVDLSQIIRPGIEQPIADAFPSNPLLSVVAYIGTSQTSHGNIVMMGDEHLLMSQYPKDDEKSTKSAKGFLELMTAGGVTIKQIPDINRIRWQKLIWNASFSAVCVATNLNTSQILAHEPSLTLVRHIMEDVIRAANSYGHGFDAEREIAQMFKNTSAIASDYKPSMLLDSERGQPMEVEVIIGNPLRLAQKNGVSVPYLETALDTVLSFFRLTMSEDIGKPKVLIVGTGALGCTYAWRLAENAEVMTVCRSNFDVVSQHGFTINSAKWGSGEFRPSKVYRTTSEAAEVEYDYIIVTMKALPDVYDIAEIIRPAVTIGKTSIVLIQNGIGIEDPLAEAFPNNVLISVVAYIATSQISPGEIKMMGDENLVMAEYPASTENGKQQANRLMDLFKKGDVSIQIVPDIELPRWQKLILIAPTASLCVVTDMDTHGVTSNPMTAELFKNVMQDVARAAVAYEHEFDVDELLAKQYNRVSNIGPGYRPSMHLDAIRNQPMETEVILGNPVRRAKAKGVSVPYLEAMYTLCATMNAKKQGKEIK
;
A
#
# COMPACT_ATOMS: atom_id res chain seq x y z
N MET A 1 39.24 -24.42 27.41
CA MET A 1 38.64 -23.07 27.30
C MET A 1 39.26 -22.40 26.09
N ALA A 2 38.50 -22.16 25.03
CA ALA A 2 38.97 -21.36 23.90
C ALA A 2 38.78 -19.86 24.23
N ALA A 3 39.75 -19.03 23.85
CA ALA A 3 39.74 -17.59 24.11
C ALA A 3 38.53 -16.90 23.46
N PRO A 4 37.98 -15.83 24.06
CA PRO A 4 36.80 -15.15 23.52
C PRO A 4 37.15 -14.36 22.27
N LEU A 5 36.36 -14.54 21.20
CA LEU A 5 36.36 -13.77 19.94
C LEU A 5 35.94 -12.31 20.20
N LYS A 6 36.80 -11.51 20.86
CA LYS A 6 36.37 -10.21 21.43
C LYS A 6 36.11 -9.05 20.45
N ASN A 7 36.26 -9.21 19.13
CA ASN A 7 36.17 -8.09 18.18
C ASN A 7 35.18 -8.26 17.01
N LEU A 8 34.36 -9.31 16.96
CA LEU A 8 33.41 -9.49 15.84
C LEU A 8 32.16 -8.62 16.01
N LYS A 9 31.73 -7.94 14.93
CA LYS A 9 30.49 -7.17 14.84
C LYS A 9 29.52 -7.82 13.86
N ALA A 10 28.28 -8.01 14.28
CA ALA A 10 27.23 -8.55 13.43
C ALA A 10 25.99 -7.65 13.41
N LEU A 11 25.37 -7.52 12.25
CA LEU A 11 24.09 -6.83 12.05
C LEU A 11 22.99 -7.85 11.75
N ILE A 12 21.91 -7.83 12.53
CA ILE A 12 20.71 -8.64 12.26
C ILE A 12 19.63 -7.77 11.61
N VAL A 13 19.31 -8.10 10.37
CA VAL A 13 18.27 -7.47 9.57
C VAL A 13 17.07 -8.43 9.51
N GLY A 14 16.05 -8.13 10.32
CA GLY A 14 14.84 -8.96 10.45
C GLY A 14 14.71 -9.63 11.81
N THR A 15 14.40 -8.83 12.85
CA THR A 15 14.21 -9.29 14.24
C THR A 15 12.85 -9.93 14.52
N GLY A 16 12.43 -10.84 13.63
CA GLY A 16 11.41 -11.83 13.95
C GLY A 16 12.00 -12.96 14.81
N ALA A 17 11.19 -13.99 15.06
CA ALA A 17 11.58 -15.09 15.95
C ALA A 17 12.94 -15.74 15.60
N VAL A 18 13.18 -16.03 14.31
CA VAL A 18 14.43 -16.64 13.82
C VAL A 18 15.63 -15.71 14.03
N GLY A 19 15.52 -14.44 13.62
CA GLY A 19 16.60 -13.46 13.76
C GLY A 19 16.95 -13.20 15.21
N CYS A 20 15.95 -13.18 16.11
CA CYS A 20 16.18 -13.01 17.54
C CYS A 20 16.91 -14.21 18.17
N ILE A 21 16.53 -15.44 17.82
CA ILE A 21 17.23 -16.65 18.33
C ILE A 21 18.69 -16.64 17.89
N TYR A 22 18.97 -16.47 16.59
CA TYR A 22 20.34 -16.53 16.11
C TYR A 22 21.15 -15.29 16.52
N GLY A 23 20.55 -14.11 16.58
CA GLY A 23 21.19 -12.92 17.16
C GLY A 23 21.58 -13.12 18.62
N TRP A 24 20.71 -13.75 19.42
CA TRP A 24 21.03 -14.11 20.81
C TRP A 24 22.21 -15.08 20.89
N ARG A 25 22.26 -16.09 20.02
CA ARG A 25 23.37 -17.05 20.01
C ARG A 25 24.68 -16.41 19.54
N MET A 26 24.64 -15.54 18.53
CA MET A 26 25.81 -14.76 18.08
C MET A 26 26.29 -13.79 19.17
N SER A 27 25.39 -13.23 19.98
CA SER A 27 25.77 -12.29 21.06
C SER A 27 26.67 -12.88 22.15
N GLN A 28 26.81 -14.21 22.19
CA GLN A 28 27.74 -14.88 23.10
C GLN A 28 29.21 -14.65 22.70
N THR A 29 29.46 -14.29 21.44
CA THR A 29 30.80 -14.24 20.83
C THR A 29 31.01 -13.06 19.89
N ALA A 30 29.99 -12.22 19.66
CA ALA A 30 30.03 -11.03 18.80
C ALA A 30 29.20 -9.87 19.40
N ALA A 31 29.57 -8.64 19.08
CA ALA A 31 28.74 -7.46 19.29
C ALA A 31 27.63 -7.44 18.24
N VAL A 32 26.39 -7.67 18.67
CA VAL A 32 25.24 -7.79 17.76
C VAL A 32 24.42 -6.51 17.77
N THR A 33 24.35 -5.84 16.63
CA THR A 33 23.40 -4.76 16.35
C THR A 33 22.14 -5.33 15.72
N THR A 34 20.97 -4.88 16.15
CA THR A 34 19.69 -5.35 15.59
C THR A 34 18.85 -4.22 15.01
N VAL A 35 18.27 -4.46 13.83
CA VAL A 35 17.26 -3.58 13.25
C VAL A 35 15.87 -3.97 13.75
N CYS A 36 15.23 -3.09 14.52
CA CYS A 36 13.90 -3.30 15.09
C CYS A 36 12.93 -2.20 14.60
N ARG A 37 11.80 -2.62 14.02
CA ARG A 37 10.68 -1.70 13.69
C ARG A 37 9.64 -1.72 14.81
N SER A 38 8.66 -2.62 14.73
CA SER A 38 7.59 -2.76 15.72
C SER A 38 8.07 -3.12 17.13
N ASN A 39 9.20 -3.81 17.25
CA ASN A 39 9.78 -4.20 18.53
C ASN A 39 10.71 -3.13 19.16
N TYR A 40 10.94 -1.98 18.50
CA TYR A 40 12.02 -1.06 18.86
C TYR A 40 11.97 -0.61 20.33
N ASP A 41 10.85 -0.05 20.77
CA ASP A 41 10.75 0.54 22.11
C ASP A 41 10.87 -0.52 23.21
N VAL A 42 10.24 -1.68 23.02
CA VAL A 42 10.30 -2.80 23.97
C VAL A 42 11.71 -3.35 24.06
N VAL A 43 12.37 -3.61 22.93
CA VAL A 43 13.70 -4.23 22.90
C VAL A 43 14.77 -3.28 23.38
N ARG A 44 14.66 -1.98 23.07
CA ARG A 44 15.60 -0.97 23.57
C ARG A 44 15.55 -0.86 25.09
N ARG A 45 14.37 -1.02 25.70
CA ARG A 45 14.17 -0.94 27.16
C ARG A 45 14.54 -2.26 27.85
N ASP A 46 14.00 -3.38 27.36
CA ASP A 46 13.96 -4.63 28.10
C ASP A 46 14.84 -5.74 27.49
N GLY A 47 15.17 -5.63 26.19
CA GLY A 47 15.73 -6.71 25.38
C GLY A 47 14.65 -7.66 24.85
N PHE A 48 15.08 -8.74 24.18
CA PHE A 48 14.20 -9.85 23.82
C PHE A 48 14.16 -10.89 24.93
N ALA A 49 12.97 -11.19 25.45
CA ALA A 49 12.76 -12.34 26.33
C ALA A 49 12.64 -13.61 25.48
N ILE A 50 13.50 -14.59 25.73
CA ILE A 50 13.60 -15.81 24.94
C ILE A 50 13.38 -17.02 25.83
N LYS A 51 12.48 -17.92 25.42
CA LYS A 51 12.31 -19.26 25.99
C LYS A 51 12.67 -20.30 24.96
N SER A 52 13.75 -21.04 25.18
CA SER A 52 14.21 -22.10 24.28
C SER A 52 14.19 -23.45 25.00
N LYS A 53 13.64 -24.48 24.35
CA LYS A 53 13.76 -25.85 24.85
C LYS A 53 15.22 -26.33 24.91
N LYS A 54 16.05 -25.91 23.96
CA LYS A 54 17.46 -26.32 23.82
C LYS A 54 18.39 -25.55 24.76
N TRP A 55 18.18 -24.24 24.93
CA TRP A 55 19.10 -23.35 25.66
C TRP A 55 18.51 -22.69 26.92
N GLY A 56 17.30 -23.07 27.32
CA GLY A 56 16.63 -22.51 28.49
C GLY A 56 16.04 -21.11 28.25
N GLU A 57 15.76 -20.41 29.34
CA GLU A 57 15.21 -19.05 29.32
C GLU A 57 16.33 -18.00 29.47
N GLY A 58 16.19 -16.87 28.78
CA GLY A 58 17.17 -15.78 28.86
C GLY A 58 16.66 -14.48 28.25
N ILE A 59 17.39 -13.39 28.49
CA ILE A 59 17.14 -12.09 27.87
C ILE A 59 18.29 -11.77 26.93
N PHE A 60 17.99 -11.61 25.64
CA PHE A 60 18.93 -11.11 24.66
C PHE A 60 18.86 -9.59 24.62
N ARG A 61 19.93 -8.94 25.08
CA ARG A 61 20.13 -7.50 24.93
C ARG A 61 21.15 -7.25 23.80
N PRO A 62 20.70 -6.78 22.63
CA PRO A 62 21.62 -6.39 21.55
C PRO A 62 22.62 -5.35 22.03
N TYR A 63 23.82 -5.36 21.45
CA TYR A 63 24.82 -4.32 21.67
C TYR A 63 24.29 -2.94 21.26
N SER A 64 23.54 -2.90 20.16
CA SER A 64 22.83 -1.70 19.69
C SER A 64 21.50 -2.08 19.05
N VAL A 65 20.50 -1.20 19.18
CA VAL A 65 19.16 -1.35 18.61
C VAL A 65 18.87 -0.10 17.76
N ILE A 66 18.65 -0.30 16.47
CA ILE A 66 18.41 0.77 15.50
C ILE A 66 17.05 0.60 14.81
N LYS A 67 16.41 1.69 14.39
CA LYS A 67 15.04 1.62 13.80
C LYS A 67 15.03 1.17 12.35
N ASN A 68 16.08 1.50 11.62
CA ASN A 68 16.22 1.24 10.19
C ASN A 68 17.71 1.03 9.83
N THR A 69 17.98 0.49 8.64
CA THR A 69 19.34 0.19 8.20
C THR A 69 20.17 1.44 7.89
N SER A 70 19.56 2.59 7.59
CA SER A 70 20.27 3.85 7.38
C SER A 70 20.95 4.39 8.65
N GLU A 71 20.46 4.04 9.84
CA GLU A 71 21.14 4.38 11.10
C GLU A 71 22.48 3.64 11.30
N ALA A 72 22.71 2.56 10.56
CA ALA A 72 24.00 1.86 10.51
C ALA A 72 24.89 2.31 9.34
N ALA A 73 24.51 3.39 8.62
CA ALA A 73 25.30 3.90 7.50
C ALA A 73 26.68 4.38 8.00
N GLY A 74 27.75 3.77 7.47
CA GLY A 74 29.13 4.05 7.87
C GLY A 74 29.70 3.11 8.94
N ASP A 75 28.88 2.23 9.52
CA ASP A 75 29.37 1.16 10.38
C ASP A 75 29.92 -0.02 9.55
N GLU A 76 31.05 -0.58 9.97
CA GLU A 76 31.58 -1.83 9.42
C GLU A 76 31.13 -3.03 10.27
N PHE A 77 30.62 -4.06 9.59
CA PHE A 77 30.22 -5.33 10.18
C PHE A 77 30.96 -6.49 9.53
N ASP A 78 31.38 -7.48 10.33
CA ASP A 78 31.96 -8.72 9.82
C ASP A 78 30.87 -9.59 9.16
N TYR A 79 29.65 -9.58 9.71
CA TYR A 79 28.52 -10.33 9.20
C TYR A 79 27.23 -9.51 9.20
N VAL A 80 26.53 -9.48 8.08
CA VAL A 80 25.14 -9.00 7.98
C VAL A 80 24.24 -10.21 7.76
N VAL A 81 23.36 -10.50 8.71
CA VAL A 81 22.45 -11.65 8.68
C VAL A 81 21.05 -11.17 8.39
N VAL A 82 20.47 -11.67 7.29
CA VAL A 82 19.12 -11.32 6.85
C VAL A 82 18.17 -12.47 7.15
N THR A 83 17.15 -12.22 7.98
CA THR A 83 16.15 -13.21 8.41
C THR A 83 14.72 -12.71 8.24
N MET A 84 14.49 -11.80 7.29
CA MET A 84 13.17 -11.29 6.95
C MET A 84 12.35 -12.32 6.18
N LYS A 85 11.02 -12.28 6.34
CA LYS A 85 10.12 -13.00 5.45
C LYS A 85 10.23 -12.43 4.04
N SER A 86 10.20 -13.30 3.04
CA SER A 86 10.24 -12.87 1.64
C SER A 86 8.82 -12.68 1.13
N LEU A 87 8.25 -11.49 1.37
CA LEU A 87 6.90 -11.11 0.97
C LEU A 87 6.96 -10.14 -0.23
N PRO A 88 6.27 -10.42 -1.36
CA PRO A 88 6.30 -9.58 -2.56
C PRO A 88 5.88 -8.12 -2.33
N ASP A 89 4.95 -7.90 -1.38
CA ASP A 89 4.27 -6.60 -1.21
C ASP A 89 4.88 -5.72 -0.09
N VAL A 90 5.83 -6.26 0.70
CA VAL A 90 6.40 -5.56 1.88
C VAL A 90 7.85 -5.12 1.66
N VAL A 91 8.49 -5.67 0.63
CA VAL A 91 9.85 -5.31 0.20
C VAL A 91 9.84 -5.36 -1.32
N ASP A 92 10.39 -4.33 -1.98
CA ASP A 92 10.64 -4.38 -3.44
C ASP A 92 11.69 -5.45 -3.74
N LEU A 93 11.19 -6.68 -3.79
CA LEU A 93 11.89 -7.89 -4.15
C LEU A 93 11.73 -8.13 -5.67
N SER A 94 11.36 -7.12 -6.47
CA SER A 94 11.35 -7.25 -7.93
C SER A 94 12.73 -7.62 -8.50
N GLN A 95 13.79 -7.47 -7.71
CA GLN A 95 15.12 -8.01 -8.01
C GLN A 95 15.30 -9.49 -7.60
N ILE A 96 14.48 -10.03 -6.67
CA ILE A 96 14.58 -11.40 -6.11
C ILE A 96 13.84 -12.48 -6.92
N ILE A 97 13.10 -12.08 -7.95
CA ILE A 97 12.36 -13.00 -8.82
C ILE A 97 13.27 -13.46 -9.98
N ARG A 98 14.37 -14.15 -9.63
CA ARG A 98 15.18 -14.96 -10.56
C ARG A 98 15.53 -16.29 -9.85
N PRO A 99 15.92 -17.36 -10.57
CA PRO A 99 16.19 -18.65 -9.95
C PRO A 99 17.30 -18.54 -8.90
N GLY A 100 16.96 -18.68 -7.62
CA GLY A 100 17.86 -18.55 -6.46
C GLY A 100 17.64 -17.25 -5.69
N ILE A 101 17.46 -17.35 -4.37
CA ILE A 101 17.35 -16.16 -3.50
C ILE A 101 18.68 -15.40 -3.37
N GLU A 102 19.77 -16.03 -3.81
CA GLU A 102 21.15 -15.58 -3.65
C GLU A 102 21.61 -14.63 -4.76
N GLN A 103 21.29 -14.94 -6.03
CA GLN A 103 21.75 -14.18 -7.20
C GLN A 103 21.47 -12.67 -7.12
N PRO A 104 20.27 -12.21 -6.72
CA PRO A 104 19.98 -10.78 -6.60
C PRO A 104 20.88 -10.06 -5.59
N ILE A 105 21.16 -10.73 -4.46
CA ILE A 105 22.01 -10.20 -3.41
C ILE A 105 23.46 -10.17 -3.89
N ALA A 106 23.89 -11.22 -4.60
CA ALA A 106 25.22 -11.26 -5.21
C ALA A 106 25.39 -10.17 -6.28
N ASP A 107 24.37 -9.90 -7.09
CA ASP A 107 24.39 -8.85 -8.12
C ASP A 107 24.46 -7.44 -7.48
N ALA A 108 23.75 -7.23 -6.36
CA ALA A 108 23.76 -5.96 -5.63
C ALA A 108 25.06 -5.75 -4.82
N PHE A 109 25.69 -6.82 -4.34
CA PHE A 109 26.89 -6.78 -3.51
C PHE A 109 28.01 -7.70 -4.07
N PRO A 110 28.49 -7.47 -5.30
CA PRO A 110 29.36 -8.40 -6.02
C PRO A 110 30.74 -8.57 -5.39
N SER A 111 31.17 -7.63 -4.55
CA SER A 111 32.43 -7.67 -3.82
C SER A 111 32.32 -8.31 -2.44
N ASN A 112 31.11 -8.63 -1.97
CA ASN A 112 30.88 -9.20 -0.64
C ASN A 112 30.68 -10.73 -0.72
N PRO A 113 31.29 -11.50 0.20
CA PRO A 113 30.96 -12.90 0.37
C PRO A 113 29.49 -13.10 0.69
N LEU A 114 28.83 -14.03 -0.01
CA LEU A 114 27.45 -14.42 0.28
C LEU A 114 27.40 -15.84 0.85
N LEU A 115 26.73 -15.98 1.99
CA LEU A 115 26.48 -17.28 2.62
C LEU A 115 25.00 -17.58 2.54
N SER A 116 24.65 -18.68 1.88
CA SER A 116 23.27 -19.16 1.82
C SER A 116 23.03 -20.15 2.95
N VAL A 117 21.95 -19.92 3.72
CA VAL A 117 21.63 -20.69 4.92
C VAL A 117 20.19 -21.18 4.86
N VAL A 118 19.95 -22.43 5.25
CA VAL A 118 18.65 -23.02 5.51
C VAL A 118 18.55 -23.35 6.99
N ALA A 119 17.58 -22.76 7.67
CA ALA A 119 17.29 -23.03 9.07
C ALA A 119 16.19 -24.08 9.24
N TYR A 120 16.42 -25.03 10.15
CA TYR A 120 15.43 -25.96 10.67
C TYR A 120 15.20 -25.62 12.14
N ILE A 121 14.13 -24.89 12.41
CA ILE A 121 13.81 -24.37 13.75
C ILE A 121 12.30 -24.18 13.87
N GLY A 122 11.72 -24.64 14.98
CA GLY A 122 10.36 -24.30 15.38
C GLY A 122 10.38 -23.11 16.34
N THR A 123 10.16 -21.90 15.85
CA THR A 123 10.16 -20.71 16.72
C THR A 123 9.04 -19.73 16.35
N SER A 124 8.54 -19.02 17.35
CA SER A 124 7.46 -18.06 17.20
C SER A 124 7.67 -16.88 18.13
N GLN A 125 7.28 -15.70 17.66
CA GLN A 125 7.10 -14.54 18.51
C GLN A 125 5.67 -14.57 19.04
N THR A 126 5.51 -14.59 20.37
CA THR A 126 4.20 -14.66 21.04
C THR A 126 3.64 -13.29 21.37
N SER A 127 4.52 -12.29 21.58
CA SER A 127 4.20 -10.87 21.69
C SER A 127 5.43 -10.02 21.40
N HIS A 128 5.31 -8.69 21.37
CA HIS A 128 6.45 -7.79 21.14
C HIS A 128 7.59 -8.10 22.11
N GLY A 129 8.79 -8.37 21.57
CA GLY A 129 9.98 -8.75 22.34
C GLY A 129 9.99 -10.16 22.95
N ASN A 130 8.95 -10.99 22.80
CA ASN A 130 8.86 -12.31 23.44
C ASN A 130 8.93 -13.45 22.43
N ILE A 131 9.99 -14.26 22.51
CA ILE A 131 10.30 -15.34 21.56
C ILE A 131 10.24 -16.69 22.26
N VAL A 132 9.62 -17.66 21.60
CA VAL A 132 9.60 -19.07 22.04
C VAL A 132 10.20 -19.94 20.94
N MET A 133 11.10 -20.83 21.32
CA MET A 133 11.66 -21.87 20.45
C MET A 133 11.29 -23.24 20.99
N MET A 134 10.51 -23.96 20.18
CA MET A 134 10.01 -25.31 20.42
C MET A 134 10.95 -26.31 19.74
N GLY A 135 11.58 -27.19 20.53
CA GLY A 135 12.44 -28.24 19.99
C GLY A 135 13.90 -27.82 19.83
N ASP A 136 14.63 -28.65 19.07
CA ASP A 136 16.01 -28.39 18.68
C ASP A 136 16.07 -27.53 17.40
N GLU A 137 17.28 -27.07 17.08
CA GLU A 137 17.56 -26.42 15.79
C GLU A 137 18.80 -26.99 15.14
N HIS A 138 18.86 -26.83 13.82
CA HIS A 138 20.11 -26.83 13.08
C HIS A 138 20.07 -25.90 11.86
N LEU A 139 21.26 -25.46 11.44
CA LEU A 139 21.53 -24.70 10.23
C LEU A 139 22.32 -25.55 9.23
N LEU A 140 21.90 -25.52 7.96
CA LEU A 140 22.69 -25.99 6.84
C LEU A 140 23.11 -24.80 6.01
N MET A 141 24.40 -24.67 5.70
CA MET A 141 24.93 -23.52 4.96
C MET A 141 25.78 -23.93 3.76
N SER A 142 25.85 -23.05 2.77
CA SER A 142 26.82 -23.14 1.66
C SER A 142 27.28 -21.74 1.26
N GLN A 143 28.43 -21.66 0.60
CA GLN A 143 28.95 -20.40 0.08
C GLN A 143 28.42 -20.12 -1.33
N TYR A 144 28.27 -18.84 -1.65
CA TYR A 144 27.83 -18.37 -2.95
C TYR A 144 28.65 -17.15 -3.39
N PRO A 145 29.20 -17.13 -4.61
CA PRO A 145 29.32 -18.25 -5.55
C PRO A 145 30.22 -19.38 -5.02
N LYS A 146 30.15 -20.56 -5.64
CA LYS A 146 31.01 -21.70 -5.29
C LYS A 146 32.47 -21.35 -5.58
N ASP A 147 33.36 -21.88 -4.75
CA ASP A 147 34.82 -21.88 -4.99
C ASP A 147 35.53 -20.50 -5.02
N ASP A 148 34.94 -19.48 -4.39
CA ASP A 148 35.61 -18.20 -4.10
C ASP A 148 36.39 -18.25 -2.77
N GLU A 149 37.66 -17.83 -2.77
CA GLU A 149 38.54 -17.87 -1.58
C GLU A 149 38.00 -16.99 -0.45
N LYS A 150 37.50 -15.79 -0.79
CA LYS A 150 36.95 -14.84 0.18
C LYS A 150 35.71 -15.42 0.86
N SER A 151 34.84 -16.05 0.08
CA SER A 151 33.64 -16.73 0.55
C SER A 151 33.93 -17.98 1.36
N THR A 152 34.98 -18.72 1.00
CA THR A 152 35.46 -19.88 1.77
C THR A 152 35.94 -19.47 3.16
N LYS A 153 36.74 -18.39 3.24
CA LYS A 153 37.20 -17.83 4.52
C LYS A 153 36.04 -17.31 5.37
N SER A 154 35.11 -16.57 4.75
CA SER A 154 33.92 -16.03 5.44
C SER A 154 33.03 -17.15 5.97
N ALA A 155 32.81 -18.22 5.17
CA ALA A 155 32.02 -19.39 5.55
C ALA A 155 32.61 -20.10 6.77
N LYS A 156 33.94 -20.30 6.80
CA LYS A 156 34.62 -20.90 7.95
C LYS A 156 34.47 -20.04 9.21
N GLY A 157 34.67 -18.73 9.10
CA GLY A 157 34.50 -17.81 10.23
C GLY A 157 33.06 -17.80 10.77
N PHE A 158 32.07 -17.86 9.87
CA PHE A 158 30.66 -17.88 10.26
C PHE A 158 30.30 -19.19 10.95
N LEU A 159 30.81 -20.32 10.43
CA LEU A 159 30.67 -21.62 11.05
C LEU A 159 31.23 -21.62 12.48
N GLU A 160 32.44 -21.09 12.67
CA GLU A 160 33.09 -20.96 13.99
C GLU A 160 32.28 -20.06 14.94
N LEU A 161 31.82 -18.90 14.46
CA LEU A 161 31.00 -17.95 15.22
C LEU A 161 29.72 -18.60 15.75
N MET A 162 28.95 -19.25 14.86
CA MET A 162 27.68 -19.90 15.20
C MET A 162 27.89 -21.12 16.10
N THR A 163 28.91 -21.94 15.82
CA THR A 163 29.26 -23.10 16.67
C THR A 163 29.64 -22.66 18.08
N ALA A 164 30.43 -21.58 18.22
CA ALA A 164 30.80 -21.04 19.52
C ALA A 164 29.59 -20.46 20.28
N GLY A 165 28.59 -19.96 19.56
CA GLY A 165 27.26 -19.63 20.10
C GLY A 165 26.41 -20.84 20.49
N GLY A 166 26.87 -22.07 20.29
CA GLY A 166 26.14 -23.30 20.60
C GLY A 166 25.08 -23.70 19.57
N VAL A 167 25.12 -23.10 18.38
CA VAL A 167 24.24 -23.43 17.25
C VAL A 167 24.72 -24.70 16.56
N THR A 168 23.79 -25.58 16.21
CA THR A 168 24.11 -26.78 15.42
C THR A 168 24.18 -26.38 13.95
N ILE A 169 25.38 -26.13 13.42
CA ILE A 169 25.56 -25.66 12.03
C ILE A 169 26.47 -26.60 11.23
N LYS A 170 26.14 -26.83 9.96
CA LYS A 170 26.95 -27.65 9.06
C LYS A 170 27.04 -27.04 7.66
N GLN A 171 28.26 -26.99 7.11
CA GLN A 171 28.47 -26.65 5.71
C GLN A 171 28.19 -27.84 4.79
N ILE A 172 27.50 -27.58 3.68
CA ILE A 172 27.07 -28.59 2.71
C ILE A 172 27.41 -28.16 1.26
N PRO A 173 27.60 -29.12 0.34
CA PRO A 173 28.02 -28.82 -1.03
C PRO A 173 26.89 -28.28 -1.93
N ASP A 174 25.63 -28.59 -1.62
CA ASP A 174 24.48 -28.19 -2.42
C ASP A 174 23.31 -27.74 -1.52
N ILE A 175 23.24 -26.43 -1.27
CA ILE A 175 22.15 -25.80 -0.52
C ILE A 175 20.83 -25.83 -1.28
N ASN A 176 20.86 -25.83 -2.62
CA ASN A 176 19.65 -25.81 -3.43
C ASN A 176 18.89 -27.12 -3.34
N ARG A 177 19.60 -28.26 -3.32
CA ARG A 177 18.97 -29.55 -3.01
C ARG A 177 18.29 -29.53 -1.64
N ILE A 178 18.90 -28.92 -0.62
CA ILE A 178 18.27 -28.81 0.70
C ILE A 178 17.03 -27.91 0.68
N ARG A 179 17.06 -26.79 -0.06
CA ARG A 179 15.89 -25.93 -0.25
C ARG A 179 14.73 -26.69 -0.87
N TRP A 180 14.97 -27.43 -1.95
CA TRP A 180 13.96 -28.28 -2.56
C TRP A 180 13.44 -29.34 -1.59
N GLN A 181 14.33 -30.02 -0.86
CA GLN A 181 13.93 -31.02 0.13
C GLN A 181 13.01 -30.41 1.21
N LYS A 182 13.30 -29.18 1.66
CA LYS A 182 12.43 -28.45 2.60
C LYS A 182 11.10 -28.04 1.96
N LEU A 183 11.09 -27.65 0.68
CA LEU A 183 9.86 -27.33 -0.05
C LEU A 183 8.93 -28.53 -0.20
N ILE A 184 9.44 -29.76 -0.32
CA ILE A 184 8.61 -30.98 -0.34
C ILE A 184 7.67 -30.98 0.86
N TRP A 185 8.17 -30.61 2.04
CA TRP A 185 7.34 -30.50 3.25
C TRP A 185 6.55 -29.19 3.31
N ASN A 186 7.22 -28.04 3.11
CA ASN A 186 6.60 -26.73 3.29
C ASN A 186 5.44 -26.48 2.32
N ALA A 187 5.61 -26.77 1.02
CA ALA A 187 4.59 -26.52 0.01
C ALA A 187 3.39 -27.47 0.11
N SER A 188 3.60 -28.67 0.66
CA SER A 188 2.53 -29.66 0.85
C SER A 188 1.79 -29.45 2.16
N PHE A 189 2.42 -29.71 3.31
CA PHE A 189 1.77 -29.61 4.61
C PHE A 189 1.26 -28.20 4.89
N SER A 190 2.04 -27.15 4.62
CA SER A 190 1.60 -25.78 4.95
C SER A 190 0.39 -25.36 4.12
N ALA A 191 0.35 -25.69 2.82
CA ALA A 191 -0.77 -25.35 1.95
C ALA A 191 -2.06 -26.06 2.38
N VAL A 192 -1.99 -27.37 2.64
CA VAL A 192 -3.16 -28.16 3.06
C VAL A 192 -3.62 -27.76 4.46
N CYS A 193 -2.70 -27.47 5.40
CA CYS A 193 -3.05 -26.96 6.72
C CYS A 193 -3.80 -25.62 6.63
N VAL A 194 -3.33 -24.68 5.79
CA VAL A 194 -4.03 -23.40 5.56
C VAL A 194 -5.42 -23.62 4.96
N ALA A 195 -5.51 -24.42 3.90
CA ALA A 195 -6.77 -24.63 3.19
C ALA A 195 -7.86 -25.34 4.03
N THR A 196 -7.45 -26.12 5.05
CA THR A 196 -8.36 -26.91 5.88
C THR A 196 -8.50 -26.39 7.30
N ASN A 197 -7.67 -25.44 7.72
CA ASN A 197 -7.51 -24.99 9.10
C ASN A 197 -7.22 -26.14 10.10
N LEU A 198 -6.48 -27.16 9.64
CA LEU A 198 -6.06 -28.31 10.45
C LEU A 198 -4.57 -28.24 10.75
N ASN A 199 -4.17 -28.69 11.95
CA ASN A 199 -2.76 -28.87 12.30
C ASN A 199 -2.16 -30.13 11.64
N THR A 200 -0.84 -30.31 11.70
CA THR A 200 -0.20 -31.45 11.00
C THR A 200 -0.63 -32.82 11.52
N SER A 201 -0.93 -32.95 12.82
CA SER A 201 -1.39 -34.21 13.41
C SER A 201 -2.78 -34.59 12.91
N GLN A 202 -3.66 -33.60 12.72
CA GLN A 202 -5.00 -33.78 12.16
C GLN A 202 -4.93 -34.12 10.67
N ILE A 203 -4.04 -33.47 9.90
CA ILE A 203 -3.80 -33.83 8.50
C ILE A 203 -3.33 -35.28 8.36
N LEU A 204 -2.39 -35.72 9.20
CA LEU A 204 -1.90 -37.10 9.22
C LEU A 204 -2.99 -38.12 9.56
N ALA A 205 -4.00 -37.72 10.33
CA ALA A 205 -5.13 -38.57 10.71
C ALA A 205 -6.29 -38.55 9.70
N HIS A 206 -6.23 -37.70 8.66
CA HIS A 206 -7.30 -37.53 7.67
C HIS A 206 -6.84 -37.96 6.27
N GLU A 207 -7.21 -39.18 5.86
CA GLU A 207 -6.79 -39.82 4.60
C GLU A 207 -6.93 -38.95 3.34
N PRO A 208 -8.06 -38.26 3.09
CA PRO A 208 -8.18 -37.39 1.92
C PRO A 208 -7.16 -36.25 1.91
N SER A 209 -6.92 -35.62 3.07
CA SER A 209 -5.91 -34.56 3.19
C SER A 209 -4.50 -35.11 3.02
N LEU A 210 -4.22 -36.29 3.58
CA LEU A 210 -2.93 -36.95 3.45
C LEU A 210 -2.61 -37.34 2.00
N THR A 211 -3.63 -37.77 1.25
CA THR A 211 -3.54 -38.06 -0.19
C THR A 211 -3.20 -36.78 -0.97
N LEU A 212 -3.85 -35.66 -0.68
CA LEU A 212 -3.52 -34.37 -1.30
C LEU A 212 -2.09 -33.92 -0.98
N VAL A 213 -1.65 -34.05 0.28
CA VAL A 213 -0.26 -33.78 0.69
C VAL A 213 0.73 -34.60 -0.14
N ARG A 214 0.48 -35.90 -0.31
CA ARG A 214 1.31 -36.79 -1.14
C ARG A 214 1.42 -36.28 -2.59
N HIS A 215 0.30 -35.95 -3.23
CA HIS A 215 0.32 -35.49 -4.61
C HIS A 215 1.06 -34.14 -4.77
N ILE A 216 0.91 -33.21 -3.81
CA ILE A 216 1.69 -31.95 -3.82
C ILE A 216 3.19 -32.24 -3.63
N MET A 217 3.57 -33.20 -2.77
CA MET A 217 4.97 -33.61 -2.64
C MET A 217 5.53 -34.15 -3.96
N GLU A 218 4.77 -35.00 -4.67
CA GLU A 218 5.17 -35.53 -5.98
C GLU A 218 5.39 -34.41 -7.01
N ASP A 219 4.51 -33.42 -7.04
CA ASP A 219 4.64 -32.24 -7.91
C ASP A 219 5.92 -31.45 -7.62
N VAL A 220 6.20 -31.17 -6.35
CA VAL A 220 7.43 -30.47 -5.94
C VAL A 220 8.68 -31.29 -6.29
N ILE A 221 8.62 -32.61 -6.14
CA ILE A 221 9.72 -33.52 -6.51
C ILE A 221 9.94 -33.52 -8.03
N ARG A 222 8.87 -33.55 -8.83
CA ARG A 222 8.97 -33.42 -10.31
C ARG A 222 9.59 -32.07 -10.69
N ALA A 223 9.15 -30.98 -10.07
CA ALA A 223 9.73 -29.65 -10.27
C ALA A 223 11.23 -29.65 -9.94
N ALA A 224 11.63 -30.15 -8.77
CA ALA A 224 13.02 -30.24 -8.34
C ALA A 224 13.88 -31.09 -9.29
N ASN A 225 13.36 -32.23 -9.74
CA ASN A 225 14.08 -33.14 -10.63
C ASN A 225 14.29 -32.55 -12.03
N SER A 226 13.41 -31.66 -12.48
CA SER A 226 13.62 -30.90 -13.73
C SER A 226 14.84 -29.97 -13.69
N TYR A 227 15.34 -29.64 -12.50
CA TYR A 227 16.57 -28.90 -12.25
C TYR A 227 17.76 -29.80 -11.89
N GLY A 228 17.63 -31.13 -12.04
CA GLY A 228 18.74 -32.08 -11.87
C GLY A 228 19.01 -32.53 -10.43
N HIS A 229 18.07 -32.33 -9.48
CA HIS A 229 18.30 -32.69 -8.07
C HIS A 229 18.12 -34.19 -7.73
N GLY A 230 17.54 -35.00 -8.63
CA GLY A 230 17.55 -36.47 -8.57
C GLY A 230 16.89 -37.08 -7.33
N PHE A 231 15.83 -36.48 -6.80
CA PHE A 231 15.03 -37.03 -5.71
C PHE A 231 14.25 -38.27 -6.15
N ASP A 232 14.31 -39.32 -5.31
CA ASP A 232 13.45 -40.49 -5.43
C ASP A 232 12.11 -40.21 -4.72
N ALA A 233 11.02 -40.19 -5.48
CA ALA A 233 9.73 -39.76 -4.98
C ALA A 233 9.20 -40.65 -3.85
N GLU A 234 9.22 -41.97 -4.05
CA GLU A 234 8.71 -42.93 -3.06
C GLU A 234 9.50 -42.82 -1.75
N ARG A 235 10.83 -42.79 -1.85
CA ARG A 235 11.72 -42.73 -0.69
C ARG A 235 11.59 -41.41 0.07
N GLU A 236 11.60 -40.27 -0.62
CA GLU A 236 11.53 -38.96 0.03
C GLU A 236 10.15 -38.76 0.70
N ILE A 237 9.06 -39.16 0.04
CA ILE A 237 7.71 -39.07 0.61
C ILE A 237 7.57 -39.99 1.82
N ALA A 238 8.01 -41.25 1.72
CA ALA A 238 7.95 -42.19 2.85
C ALA A 238 8.76 -41.67 4.05
N GLN A 239 9.95 -41.12 3.80
CA GLN A 239 10.77 -40.54 4.85
C GLN A 239 10.14 -39.28 5.47
N MET A 240 9.53 -38.41 4.66
CA MET A 240 8.84 -37.21 5.13
C MET A 240 7.65 -37.54 6.01
N PHE A 241 6.82 -38.52 5.62
CA PHE A 241 5.70 -38.96 6.48
C PHE A 241 6.21 -39.58 7.78
N LYS A 242 7.20 -40.47 7.71
CA LYS A 242 7.80 -41.06 8.92
C LYS A 242 8.33 -39.99 9.89
N ASN A 243 9.08 -39.01 9.38
CA ASN A 243 9.63 -37.93 10.19
C ASN A 243 8.54 -37.04 10.77
N THR A 244 7.54 -36.68 9.96
CA THR A 244 6.45 -35.81 10.40
C THR A 244 5.62 -36.49 11.47
N SER A 245 5.24 -37.77 11.29
CA SER A 245 4.48 -38.53 12.29
C SER A 245 5.23 -38.70 13.61
N ALA A 246 6.56 -38.72 13.60
CA ALA A 246 7.36 -38.83 14.82
C ALA A 246 7.38 -37.55 15.67
N ILE A 247 7.12 -36.38 15.06
CA ILE A 247 7.20 -35.07 15.72
C ILE A 247 5.87 -34.30 15.78
N ALA A 248 4.88 -34.71 14.99
CA ALA A 248 3.59 -34.04 14.87
C ALA A 248 2.78 -34.22 16.17
N SER A 249 2.93 -33.27 17.08
CA SER A 249 2.09 -33.11 18.26
C SER A 249 1.54 -31.70 18.27
N ASP A 250 0.32 -31.54 17.74
CA ASP A 250 -0.38 -30.24 17.62
C ASP A 250 0.46 -29.15 16.91
N TYR A 251 1.33 -29.57 15.99
CA TYR A 251 2.23 -28.66 15.31
C TYR A 251 1.51 -27.91 14.20
N LYS A 252 1.60 -26.58 14.23
CA LYS A 252 1.06 -25.68 13.19
C LYS A 252 2.20 -25.14 12.32
N PRO A 253 2.18 -25.35 10.99
CA PRO A 253 3.15 -24.75 10.08
C PRO A 253 3.07 -23.23 10.09
N SER A 254 4.15 -22.55 9.69
CA SER A 254 4.24 -21.09 9.74
C SER A 254 3.14 -20.39 8.92
N MET A 255 2.79 -20.90 7.73
CA MET A 255 1.71 -20.31 6.94
C MET A 255 0.34 -20.42 7.63
N LEU A 256 0.06 -21.52 8.33
CA LEU A 256 -1.18 -21.66 9.11
C LEU A 256 -1.20 -20.66 10.28
N LEU A 257 -0.09 -20.52 11.01
CA LEU A 257 0.03 -19.54 12.08
C LEU A 257 -0.13 -18.10 11.58
N ASP A 258 0.42 -17.79 10.40
CA ASP A 258 0.27 -16.48 9.77
C ASP A 258 -1.19 -16.24 9.37
N SER A 259 -1.84 -17.23 8.78
CA SER A 259 -3.26 -17.18 8.43
C SER A 259 -4.15 -16.95 9.65
N GLU A 260 -3.95 -17.71 10.74
CA GLU A 260 -4.70 -17.57 12.00
C GLU A 260 -4.50 -16.19 12.67
N ARG A 261 -3.41 -15.49 12.34
CA ARG A 261 -3.06 -14.17 12.87
C ARG A 261 -3.39 -13.03 11.91
N GLY A 262 -3.99 -13.31 10.75
CA GLY A 262 -4.22 -12.31 9.71
C GLY A 262 -2.94 -11.68 9.16
N GLN A 263 -1.80 -12.38 9.25
CA GLN A 263 -0.49 -11.91 8.79
C GLN A 263 -0.24 -12.37 7.34
N PRO A 264 0.56 -11.62 6.56
CA PRO A 264 0.98 -12.09 5.24
C PRO A 264 1.75 -13.41 5.32
N MET A 265 1.37 -14.35 4.46
CA MET A 265 2.00 -15.66 4.29
C MET A 265 3.03 -15.64 3.16
N GLU A 266 4.06 -16.48 3.24
CA GLU A 266 5.08 -16.65 2.18
C GLU A 266 4.58 -17.55 1.01
N VAL A 267 3.34 -17.34 0.55
CA VAL A 267 2.67 -18.17 -0.48
C VAL A 267 3.50 -18.22 -1.76
N GLU A 268 3.96 -17.06 -2.23
CA GLU A 268 4.73 -16.94 -3.47
C GLU A 268 6.05 -17.70 -3.42
N VAL A 269 6.76 -17.65 -2.30
CA VAL A 269 8.07 -18.29 -2.18
C VAL A 269 7.95 -19.79 -1.96
N ILE A 270 6.95 -20.22 -1.19
CA ILE A 270 6.76 -21.63 -0.83
C ILE A 270 6.05 -22.41 -1.95
N ILE A 271 5.10 -21.80 -2.67
CA ILE A 271 4.25 -22.48 -3.65
C ILE A 271 4.43 -21.89 -5.06
N GLY A 272 4.37 -20.55 -5.19
CA GLY A 272 4.43 -19.88 -6.49
C GLY A 272 5.74 -20.09 -7.25
N ASN A 273 6.88 -19.97 -6.56
CA ASN A 273 8.21 -20.15 -7.14
C ASN A 273 8.44 -21.56 -7.69
N PRO A 274 8.25 -22.66 -6.92
CA PRO A 274 8.42 -23.99 -7.47
C PRO A 274 7.46 -24.29 -8.63
N LEU A 275 6.24 -23.74 -8.62
CA LEU A 275 5.30 -23.82 -9.75
C LEU A 275 5.87 -23.17 -11.02
N ARG A 276 6.33 -21.92 -10.93
CA ARG A 276 6.93 -21.19 -12.08
C ARG A 276 8.17 -21.87 -12.61
N LEU A 277 9.01 -22.41 -11.72
CA LEU A 277 10.19 -23.17 -12.10
C LEU A 277 9.81 -24.46 -12.86
N ALA A 278 8.78 -25.18 -12.43
CA ALA A 278 8.26 -26.33 -13.16
C ALA A 278 7.72 -25.95 -14.55
N GLN A 279 6.91 -24.89 -14.62
CA GLN A 279 6.35 -24.36 -15.87
C GLN A 279 7.43 -23.96 -16.87
N LYS A 280 8.51 -23.32 -16.40
CA LYS A 280 9.65 -22.93 -17.23
C LYS A 280 10.31 -24.13 -17.92
N ASN A 281 10.30 -25.30 -17.28
CA ASN A 281 10.83 -26.54 -17.82
C ASN A 281 9.75 -27.43 -18.49
N GLY A 282 8.53 -26.93 -18.67
CA GLY A 282 7.42 -27.68 -19.29
C GLY A 282 6.94 -28.87 -18.44
N VAL A 283 7.17 -28.86 -17.13
CA VAL A 283 6.78 -29.95 -16.22
C VAL A 283 5.40 -29.67 -15.63
N SER A 284 4.51 -30.65 -15.76
CA SER A 284 3.15 -30.58 -15.21
C SER A 284 3.14 -30.82 -13.69
N VAL A 285 2.56 -29.87 -12.95
CA VAL A 285 2.44 -29.84 -11.48
C VAL A 285 1.03 -29.37 -11.04
N PRO A 286 -0.03 -30.11 -11.42
CA PRO A 286 -1.42 -29.65 -11.27
C PRO A 286 -1.90 -29.54 -9.81
N TYR A 287 -1.35 -30.32 -8.90
CA TYR A 287 -1.70 -30.25 -7.48
C TYR A 287 -1.01 -29.08 -6.79
N LEU A 288 0.20 -28.74 -7.20
CA LEU A 288 0.89 -27.53 -6.73
C LEU A 288 0.19 -26.26 -7.24
N GLU A 289 -0.29 -26.27 -8.48
CA GLU A 289 -1.16 -25.22 -9.05
C GLU A 289 -2.47 -25.10 -8.25
N THR A 290 -3.15 -26.22 -8.01
CA THR A 290 -4.38 -26.26 -7.18
C THR A 290 -4.12 -25.74 -5.76
N ALA A 291 -2.98 -26.08 -5.16
CA ALA A 291 -2.60 -25.62 -3.83
C ALA A 291 -2.41 -24.09 -3.79
N LEU A 292 -1.78 -23.51 -4.82
CA LEU A 292 -1.62 -22.06 -4.94
C LEU A 292 -2.99 -21.38 -5.03
N ASP A 293 -3.84 -21.81 -5.95
CA ASP A 293 -5.16 -21.23 -6.17
C ASP A 293 -6.05 -21.35 -4.93
N THR A 294 -6.00 -22.48 -4.24
CA THR A 294 -6.78 -22.73 -3.02
C THR A 294 -6.31 -21.82 -1.89
N VAL A 295 -4.99 -21.70 -1.65
CA VAL A 295 -4.46 -20.83 -0.59
C VAL A 295 -4.75 -19.37 -0.89
N LEU A 296 -4.60 -18.91 -2.14
CA LEU A 296 -4.92 -17.54 -2.53
C LEU A 296 -6.43 -17.26 -2.43
N SER A 297 -7.28 -18.21 -2.83
CA SER A 297 -8.74 -18.06 -2.72
C SER A 297 -9.19 -18.06 -1.26
N PHE A 298 -8.65 -18.96 -0.44
CA PHE A 298 -8.89 -18.98 1.00
C PHE A 298 -8.44 -17.68 1.65
N PHE A 299 -7.27 -17.17 1.29
CA PHE A 299 -6.79 -15.87 1.78
C PHE A 299 -7.73 -14.73 1.37
N ARG A 300 -8.19 -14.68 0.11
CA ARG A 300 -9.17 -13.67 -0.34
C ARG A 300 -10.50 -13.76 0.41
N LEU A 301 -10.99 -14.97 0.69
CA LEU A 301 -12.25 -15.20 1.40
C LEU A 301 -12.12 -14.89 2.89
N THR A 302 -11.05 -15.32 3.56
CA THR A 302 -10.84 -15.11 5.00
C THR A 302 -10.40 -13.68 5.33
N MET A 303 -9.62 -13.02 4.46
CA MET A 303 -9.34 -11.58 4.60
C MET A 303 -10.58 -10.70 4.42
N SER A 304 -11.64 -11.21 3.78
CA SER A 304 -12.91 -10.49 3.67
C SER A 304 -13.71 -10.49 4.97
N GLU A 305 -13.42 -11.42 5.90
CA GLU A 305 -14.14 -11.56 7.17
C GLU A 305 -13.38 -11.02 8.40
N ASP A 306 -12.03 -10.96 8.40
CA ASP A 306 -11.25 -10.71 9.64
C ASP A 306 -10.20 -9.57 9.61
N ILE A 307 -10.10 -8.78 8.53
CA ILE A 307 -9.49 -7.44 8.64
C ILE A 307 -10.63 -6.50 9.04
N GLY A 308 -10.52 -5.82 10.18
CA GLY A 308 -11.44 -4.73 10.52
C GLY A 308 -11.67 -3.79 9.33
N LYS A 309 -12.87 -3.23 9.21
CA LYS A 309 -13.24 -2.36 8.06
C LYS A 309 -12.09 -1.37 7.73
N PRO A 310 -11.72 -1.18 6.45
CA PRO A 310 -10.65 -0.26 6.07
C PRO A 310 -10.83 1.10 6.72
N LYS A 311 -9.76 1.68 7.26
CA LYS A 311 -9.81 2.96 7.96
C LYS A 311 -9.64 4.10 6.99
N VAL A 312 -10.66 4.94 6.88
CA VAL A 312 -10.69 6.07 5.96
C VAL A 312 -10.81 7.37 6.73
N LEU A 313 -9.85 8.28 6.55
CA LEU A 313 -9.95 9.65 7.06
C LEU A 313 -10.44 10.59 5.96
N ILE A 314 -11.53 11.29 6.19
CA ILE A 314 -12.03 12.33 5.29
C ILE A 314 -11.55 13.70 5.78
N VAL A 315 -10.72 14.36 4.99
CA VAL A 315 -10.19 15.70 5.28
C VAL A 315 -10.91 16.72 4.41
N GLY A 316 -11.92 17.36 5.00
CA GLY A 316 -12.79 18.33 4.33
C GLY A 316 -14.25 17.89 4.22
N THR A 317 -14.97 17.91 5.33
CA THR A 317 -16.38 17.49 5.41
C THR A 317 -17.39 18.55 4.96
N GLY A 318 -17.13 19.17 3.80
CA GLY A 318 -18.16 19.90 3.07
C GLY A 318 -19.14 18.93 2.41
N ALA A 319 -20.00 19.45 1.53
CA ALA A 319 -21.01 18.66 0.84
C ALA A 319 -20.45 17.43 0.09
N LEU A 320 -19.36 17.62 -0.65
CA LEU A 320 -18.68 16.55 -1.40
C LEU A 320 -18.14 15.46 -0.47
N GLY A 321 -17.30 15.85 0.48
CA GLY A 321 -16.66 14.93 1.41
C GLY A 321 -17.68 14.14 2.22
N CYS A 322 -18.70 14.80 2.75
CA CYS A 322 -19.76 14.13 3.51
C CYS A 322 -20.58 13.14 2.67
N THR A 323 -20.90 13.49 1.42
CA THR A 323 -21.68 12.61 0.53
C THR A 323 -20.95 11.29 0.32
N TYR A 324 -19.65 11.35 -0.03
CA TYR A 324 -18.87 10.15 -0.26
C TYR A 324 -18.45 9.42 1.03
N ALA A 325 -18.25 10.14 2.13
CA ALA A 325 -18.03 9.56 3.45
C ALA A 325 -19.19 8.66 3.88
N TRP A 326 -20.43 9.13 3.66
CA TRP A 326 -21.64 8.35 3.96
C TRP A 326 -21.70 7.06 3.15
N ARG A 327 -21.40 7.12 1.85
CA ARG A 327 -21.42 5.91 1.00
C ARG A 327 -20.30 4.92 1.36
N LEU A 328 -19.14 5.41 1.79
CA LEU A 328 -18.05 4.55 2.25
C LEU A 328 -18.33 3.90 3.61
N ALA A 329 -19.09 4.55 4.49
CA ALA A 329 -19.33 4.09 5.87
C ALA A 329 -20.02 2.72 5.98
N GLU A 330 -20.71 2.28 4.93
CA GLU A 330 -21.27 0.94 4.84
C GLU A 330 -20.16 -0.14 4.92
N ASN A 331 -19.00 0.12 4.29
CA ASN A 331 -17.95 -0.86 4.04
C ASN A 331 -16.56 -0.47 4.58
N ALA A 332 -16.43 0.71 5.19
CA ALA A 332 -15.21 1.24 5.77
C ALA A 332 -15.47 1.84 7.17
N GLU A 333 -14.44 1.86 8.02
CA GLU A 333 -14.45 2.63 9.26
C GLU A 333 -14.08 4.08 8.89
N VAL A 334 -15.09 4.95 8.78
CA VAL A 334 -14.90 6.32 8.31
C VAL A 334 -14.75 7.28 9.48
N MET A 335 -13.62 7.98 9.54
CA MET A 335 -13.37 9.10 10.44
C MET A 335 -13.33 10.41 9.65
N THR A 336 -13.60 11.52 10.32
CA THR A 336 -13.65 12.83 9.66
C THR A 336 -12.84 13.88 10.39
N VAL A 337 -12.28 14.82 9.63
CA VAL A 337 -11.75 16.09 10.15
C VAL A 337 -12.74 17.20 9.83
N CYS A 338 -13.46 17.67 10.85
CA CYS A 338 -14.45 18.73 10.76
C CYS A 338 -13.90 20.00 11.40
N ARG A 339 -13.83 21.11 10.65
CA ARG A 339 -13.54 22.44 11.24
C ARG A 339 -14.83 23.12 11.71
N SER A 340 -15.60 23.66 10.76
CA SER A 340 -16.84 24.40 11.05
C SER A 340 -18.02 23.50 11.42
N ASN A 341 -18.02 22.23 11.00
CA ASN A 341 -19.09 21.29 11.29
C ASN A 341 -18.84 20.47 12.57
N PHE A 342 -17.74 20.68 13.30
CA PHE A 342 -17.33 19.78 14.40
C PHE A 342 -18.41 19.62 15.47
N ASP A 343 -18.93 20.73 16.02
CA ASP A 343 -19.82 20.68 17.18
C ASP A 343 -21.13 19.97 16.83
N VAL A 344 -21.70 20.26 15.66
CA VAL A 344 -22.95 19.63 15.19
C VAL A 344 -22.73 18.15 14.87
N VAL A 345 -21.67 17.84 14.12
CA VAL A 345 -21.44 16.47 13.61
C VAL A 345 -20.99 15.52 14.71
N SER A 346 -20.21 15.99 15.68
CA SER A 346 -19.80 15.17 16.83
C SER A 346 -20.99 14.76 17.71
N GLN A 347 -22.06 15.56 17.75
CA GLN A 347 -23.24 15.27 18.57
C GLN A 347 -24.34 14.52 17.79
N HIS A 348 -24.56 14.91 16.53
CA HIS A 348 -25.75 14.48 15.78
C HIS A 348 -25.42 13.73 14.48
N GLY A 349 -24.18 13.81 14.00
CA GLY A 349 -23.79 13.34 12.68
C GLY A 349 -24.20 14.31 11.57
N PHE A 350 -24.36 13.77 10.37
CA PHE A 350 -24.85 14.47 9.18
C PHE A 350 -26.23 13.97 8.78
N THR A 351 -27.07 14.88 8.30
CA THR A 351 -28.30 14.56 7.59
C THR A 351 -28.06 14.79 6.10
N ILE A 352 -28.32 13.77 5.27
CA ILE A 352 -28.02 13.80 3.85
C ILE A 352 -29.29 13.49 3.07
N ASN A 353 -29.67 14.37 2.16
CA ASN A 353 -30.77 14.15 1.23
C ASN A 353 -30.21 14.04 -0.19
N SER A 354 -30.23 12.83 -0.76
CA SER A 354 -29.76 12.54 -2.11
C SER A 354 -30.94 12.20 -3.03
N ALA A 355 -30.92 12.78 -4.23
CA ALA A 355 -31.85 12.39 -5.30
C ALA A 355 -31.62 10.95 -5.78
N LYS A 356 -30.38 10.44 -5.71
CA LYS A 356 -30.01 9.08 -6.14
C LYS A 356 -30.28 8.02 -5.07
N TRP A 357 -29.86 8.29 -3.83
CA TRP A 357 -29.88 7.29 -2.75
C TRP A 357 -30.95 7.53 -1.68
N GLY A 358 -31.80 8.54 -1.85
CA GLY A 358 -32.78 8.95 -0.85
C GLY A 358 -32.17 9.74 0.30
N SER A 359 -32.93 9.86 1.40
CA SER A 359 -32.49 10.59 2.60
C SER A 359 -32.00 9.64 3.68
N GLY A 360 -30.96 10.04 4.41
CA GLY A 360 -30.39 9.25 5.50
C GLY A 360 -29.54 10.07 6.47
N GLU A 361 -29.15 9.43 7.56
CA GLU A 361 -28.21 9.97 8.53
C GLU A 361 -26.86 9.25 8.43
N PHE A 362 -25.78 10.01 8.60
CA PHE A 362 -24.43 9.49 8.61
C PHE A 362 -23.69 9.96 9.86
N ARG A 363 -23.23 9.01 10.67
CA ARG A 363 -22.37 9.29 11.83
C ARG A 363 -20.97 8.72 11.58
N PRO A 364 -19.93 9.57 11.45
CA PRO A 364 -18.55 9.11 11.42
C PRO A 364 -18.20 8.31 12.69
N SER A 365 -17.33 7.32 12.55
CA SER A 365 -16.82 6.52 13.69
C SER A 365 -16.09 7.39 14.70
N LYS A 366 -15.40 8.44 14.22
CA LYS A 366 -14.79 9.47 15.04
C LYS A 366 -14.69 10.79 14.27
N VAL A 367 -14.89 11.89 14.99
CA VAL A 367 -14.84 13.26 14.46
C VAL A 367 -13.69 14.00 15.15
N TYR A 368 -12.76 14.53 14.37
CA TYR A 368 -11.60 15.29 14.81
C TYR A 368 -11.73 16.76 14.41
N ARG A 369 -11.13 17.68 15.17
CA ARG A 369 -11.04 19.10 14.78
C ARG A 369 -9.89 19.34 13.80
N THR A 370 -8.80 18.60 13.97
CA THR A 370 -7.58 18.73 13.17
C THR A 370 -7.03 17.37 12.77
N THR A 371 -6.18 17.33 11.75
CA THR A 371 -5.45 16.12 11.34
C THR A 371 -4.43 15.67 12.38
N SER A 372 -3.89 16.58 13.21
CA SER A 372 -3.00 16.23 14.31
C SER A 372 -3.69 15.37 15.38
N GLU A 373 -4.97 15.62 15.67
CA GLU A 373 -5.75 14.78 16.59
C GLU A 373 -6.02 13.37 16.01
N ALA A 374 -5.93 13.24 14.68
CA ALA A 374 -6.10 11.98 13.96
C ALA A 374 -4.78 11.19 13.81
N ALA A 375 -3.63 11.73 14.25
CA ALA A 375 -2.30 11.17 13.99
C ALA A 375 -2.01 9.80 14.63
N GLU A 376 -2.74 9.43 15.68
CA GLU A 376 -2.54 8.15 16.39
C GLU A 376 -3.12 6.93 15.63
N VAL A 377 -3.89 7.17 14.57
CA VAL A 377 -4.53 6.12 13.78
C VAL A 377 -3.79 5.95 12.46
N GLU A 378 -3.37 4.71 12.16
CA GLU A 378 -2.93 4.37 10.81
C GLU A 378 -4.13 4.22 9.88
N TYR A 379 -4.18 5.02 8.81
CA TYR A 379 -5.25 5.00 7.81
C TYR A 379 -4.83 4.24 6.56
N ASP A 380 -5.75 3.43 6.02
CA ASP A 380 -5.62 2.86 4.67
C ASP A 380 -5.73 3.99 3.62
N TYR A 381 -6.70 4.89 3.80
CA TYR A 381 -6.97 6.00 2.89
C TYR A 381 -7.15 7.33 3.63
N ILE A 382 -6.49 8.37 3.15
CA ILE A 382 -6.82 9.76 3.48
C ILE A 382 -7.44 10.39 2.24
N ILE A 383 -8.75 10.68 2.30
CA ILE A 383 -9.49 11.31 1.21
C ILE A 383 -9.59 12.80 1.48
N VAL A 384 -8.93 13.59 0.64
CA VAL A 384 -8.91 15.04 0.70
C VAL A 384 -10.02 15.59 -0.21
N THR A 385 -11.00 16.23 0.43
CA THR A 385 -12.17 16.83 -0.23
C THR A 385 -12.36 18.30 0.14
N MET A 386 -11.44 18.88 0.92
CA MET A 386 -11.36 20.33 1.09
C MET A 386 -11.02 21.00 -0.25
N LYS A 387 -11.33 22.28 -0.39
CA LYS A 387 -11.01 23.03 -1.63
C LYS A 387 -9.51 23.08 -1.85
N ALA A 388 -9.08 23.15 -3.10
CA ALA A 388 -7.67 23.37 -3.42
C ALA A 388 -7.41 24.88 -3.52
N LEU A 389 -6.86 25.46 -2.44
CA LEU A 389 -6.62 26.89 -2.27
C LEU A 389 -5.13 27.15 -1.95
N PRO A 390 -4.22 26.95 -2.92
CA PRO A 390 -2.77 27.03 -2.68
C PRO A 390 -2.31 28.44 -2.25
N ASP A 391 -3.11 29.48 -2.51
CA ASP A 391 -2.85 30.85 -2.04
C ASP A 391 -3.32 31.10 -0.59
N VAL A 392 -3.98 30.13 0.04
CA VAL A 392 -4.53 30.23 1.40
C VAL A 392 -3.86 29.23 2.35
N TYR A 393 -3.63 27.99 1.91
CA TYR A 393 -3.02 26.94 2.73
C TYR A 393 -2.31 25.88 1.88
N ASP A 394 -1.39 25.17 2.53
CA ASP A 394 -0.73 23.99 1.98
C ASP A 394 -1.44 22.71 2.43
N ILE A 395 -1.99 21.96 1.48
CA ILE A 395 -2.69 20.69 1.74
C ILE A 395 -1.73 19.64 2.27
N ALA A 396 -0.49 19.59 1.76
CA ALA A 396 0.50 18.61 2.18
C ALA A 396 0.79 18.75 3.67
N GLU A 397 1.01 19.98 4.14
CA GLU A 397 1.22 20.28 5.56
C GLU A 397 -0.02 19.99 6.41
N ILE A 398 -1.22 20.27 5.89
CA ILE A 398 -2.47 19.95 6.59
C ILE A 398 -2.58 18.44 6.82
N ILE A 399 -2.34 17.59 5.82
CA ILE A 399 -2.57 16.15 5.96
C ILE A 399 -1.38 15.40 6.59
N ARG A 400 -0.17 15.96 6.54
CA ARG A 400 1.08 15.35 7.00
C ARG A 400 0.98 14.64 8.36
N PRO A 401 0.34 15.20 9.40
CA PRO A 401 0.27 14.54 10.71
C PRO A 401 -0.47 13.19 10.69
N ALA A 402 -1.40 12.97 9.77
CA ALA A 402 -2.20 11.75 9.68
C ALA A 402 -1.65 10.73 8.66
N VAL A 403 -0.69 11.12 7.83
CA VAL A 403 -0.14 10.24 6.77
C VAL A 403 0.88 9.27 7.35
N THR A 404 0.64 7.96 7.22
CA THR A 404 1.66 6.95 7.48
C THR A 404 2.47 6.69 6.22
N ILE A 405 3.75 7.07 6.23
CA ILE A 405 4.65 6.95 5.07
C ILE A 405 4.73 5.51 4.57
N GLY A 406 4.56 5.31 3.26
CA GLY A 406 4.64 3.99 2.63
C GLY A 406 3.43 3.08 2.86
N LYS A 407 2.43 3.51 3.63
CA LYS A 407 1.22 2.73 3.91
C LYS A 407 -0.05 3.42 3.42
N THR A 408 -0.25 4.67 3.83
CA THR A 408 -1.50 5.39 3.57
C THR A 408 -1.60 5.78 2.10
N SER A 409 -2.72 5.44 1.45
CA SER A 409 -3.06 5.98 0.14
C SER A 409 -3.72 7.36 0.30
N ILE A 410 -3.19 8.37 -0.40
CA ILE A 410 -3.74 9.72 -0.42
C ILE A 410 -4.68 9.83 -1.63
N VAL A 411 -5.91 10.27 -1.42
CA VAL A 411 -6.94 10.36 -2.47
C VAL A 411 -7.40 11.80 -2.59
N LEU A 412 -7.25 12.41 -3.78
CA LEU A 412 -7.67 13.79 -4.03
C LEU A 412 -8.99 13.82 -4.81
N ILE A 413 -10.07 14.22 -4.15
CA ILE A 413 -11.36 14.49 -4.81
C ILE A 413 -11.61 16.00 -4.77
N GLN A 414 -10.89 16.74 -5.62
CA GLN A 414 -10.92 18.20 -5.67
C GLN A 414 -11.04 18.69 -7.12
N ASN A 415 -11.57 19.91 -7.28
CA ASN A 415 -11.64 20.57 -8.58
C ASN A 415 -10.27 21.11 -9.01
N GLY A 416 -10.14 21.39 -10.30
CA GLY A 416 -8.94 21.98 -10.89
C GLY A 416 -7.95 20.96 -11.46
N ILE A 417 -6.82 21.47 -11.91
CA ILE A 417 -5.72 20.71 -12.53
C ILE A 417 -4.39 21.07 -11.90
N GLY A 418 -3.44 20.12 -11.84
CA GLY A 418 -2.13 20.34 -11.19
C GLY A 418 -2.26 20.49 -9.68
N ILE A 419 -3.23 19.80 -9.08
CA ILE A 419 -3.44 19.77 -7.63
C ILE A 419 -2.65 18.64 -6.98
N GLU A 420 -2.20 17.68 -7.79
CA GLU A 420 -1.47 16.50 -7.38
C GLU A 420 0.01 16.78 -7.16
N ASP A 421 0.59 17.69 -7.95
CA ASP A 421 2.03 17.96 -7.99
C ASP A 421 2.63 18.22 -6.59
N PRO A 422 2.04 19.07 -5.72
CA PRO A 422 2.59 19.33 -4.39
C PRO A 422 2.53 18.10 -3.46
N LEU A 423 1.52 17.24 -3.63
CA LEU A 423 1.34 16.04 -2.82
C LEU A 423 2.28 14.91 -3.28
N ALA A 424 2.48 14.78 -4.59
CA ALA A 424 3.44 13.84 -5.16
C ALA A 424 4.88 14.16 -4.71
N GLU A 425 5.23 15.46 -4.65
CA GLU A 425 6.52 15.91 -4.14
C GLU A 425 6.66 15.69 -2.62
N ALA A 426 5.62 15.98 -1.84
CA ALA A 426 5.66 15.87 -0.39
C ALA A 426 5.60 14.42 0.14
N PHE A 427 5.02 13.49 -0.63
CA PHE A 427 4.80 12.09 -0.22
C PHE A 427 5.19 11.09 -1.32
N PRO A 428 6.47 11.06 -1.77
CA PRO A 428 6.90 10.25 -2.92
C PRO A 428 6.81 8.72 -2.70
N ASN A 429 6.69 8.29 -1.44
CA ASN A 429 6.59 6.87 -1.07
C ASN A 429 5.14 6.41 -0.83
N ASN A 430 4.15 7.30 -0.94
CA ASN A 430 2.76 6.99 -0.72
C ASN A 430 2.02 6.90 -2.06
N VAL A 431 1.06 5.99 -2.15
CA VAL A 431 0.17 5.93 -3.30
C VAL A 431 -0.68 7.19 -3.32
N LEU A 432 -0.69 7.91 -4.44
CA LEU A 432 -1.55 9.05 -4.68
C LEU A 432 -2.58 8.70 -5.75
N ILE A 433 -3.85 8.84 -5.42
CA ILE A 433 -4.99 8.57 -6.31
C ILE A 433 -5.70 9.88 -6.57
N SER A 434 -5.77 10.26 -7.83
CA SER A 434 -6.40 11.48 -8.29
C SER A 434 -7.80 11.18 -8.80
N VAL A 435 -8.80 11.94 -8.35
CA VAL A 435 -10.22 11.69 -8.64
C VAL A 435 -10.92 12.96 -9.14
N VAL A 436 -11.64 12.79 -10.25
CA VAL A 436 -12.53 13.78 -10.85
C VAL A 436 -13.98 13.43 -10.53
N ALA A 437 -14.63 14.25 -9.71
CA ALA A 437 -16.04 14.06 -9.35
C ALA A 437 -17.00 14.89 -10.20
N TYR A 438 -18.06 14.28 -10.71
CA TYR A 438 -19.19 14.92 -11.39
C TYR A 438 -20.42 14.79 -10.51
N ILE A 439 -20.70 15.80 -9.68
CA ILE A 439 -21.78 15.74 -8.69
C ILE A 439 -22.29 17.16 -8.39
N ALA A 440 -23.60 17.30 -8.21
CA ALA A 440 -24.22 18.53 -7.72
C ALA A 440 -24.63 18.34 -6.25
N THR A 441 -23.76 18.72 -5.32
CA THR A 441 -24.01 18.60 -3.88
C THR A 441 -23.71 19.91 -3.16
N SER A 442 -24.52 20.25 -2.17
CA SER A 442 -24.42 21.49 -1.40
C SER A 442 -24.72 21.27 0.07
N GLN A 443 -24.04 22.03 0.92
CA GLN A 443 -24.33 22.09 2.34
C GLN A 443 -25.33 23.23 2.55
N ILE A 444 -26.52 22.90 3.05
CA ILE A 444 -27.61 23.85 3.25
C ILE A 444 -27.47 24.55 4.60
N SER A 445 -27.08 23.79 5.63
CA SER A 445 -26.74 24.28 6.96
C SER A 445 -25.65 23.39 7.58
N PRO A 446 -25.02 23.74 8.72
CA PRO A 446 -24.06 22.87 9.41
C PRO A 446 -24.61 21.45 9.62
N GLY A 447 -23.95 20.43 9.05
CA GLY A 447 -24.37 19.03 9.15
C GLY A 447 -25.44 18.58 8.13
N GLU A 448 -26.05 19.49 7.36
CA GLU A 448 -27.13 19.16 6.42
C GLU A 448 -26.68 19.26 4.95
N ILE A 449 -26.70 18.12 4.26
CA ILE A 449 -26.26 17.99 2.87
C ILE A 449 -27.43 17.70 1.94
N LYS A 450 -27.45 18.36 0.79
CA LYS A 450 -28.38 18.10 -0.31
C LYS A 450 -27.61 17.78 -1.59
N MET A 451 -27.84 16.59 -2.13
CA MET A 451 -27.33 16.13 -3.42
C MET A 451 -28.47 16.07 -4.45
N MET A 452 -28.24 16.68 -5.60
CA MET A 452 -29.16 16.76 -6.73
C MET A 452 -28.66 15.89 -7.88
N GLY A 453 -29.57 15.18 -8.54
CA GLY A 453 -29.25 14.32 -9.68
C GLY A 453 -28.34 13.15 -9.33
N ASP A 454 -27.67 12.62 -10.35
CA ASP A 454 -26.71 11.53 -10.24
C ASP A 454 -25.29 12.04 -9.92
N GLU A 455 -24.39 11.08 -9.68
CA GLU A 455 -22.97 11.34 -9.54
C GLU A 455 -22.12 10.37 -10.36
N ASN A 456 -20.89 10.76 -10.65
CA ASN A 456 -19.88 9.88 -11.24
C ASN A 456 -18.48 10.29 -10.81
N LEU A 457 -17.64 9.32 -10.47
CA LEU A 457 -16.23 9.46 -10.18
C LEU A 457 -15.38 8.86 -11.30
N VAL A 458 -14.33 9.57 -11.69
CA VAL A 458 -13.28 9.06 -12.57
C VAL A 458 -11.96 9.16 -11.81
N MET A 459 -11.18 8.09 -11.74
CA MET A 459 -9.93 8.10 -10.98
C MET A 459 -8.77 7.44 -11.71
N ALA A 460 -7.55 7.83 -11.35
CA ALA A 460 -6.32 7.14 -11.70
C ALA A 460 -5.28 7.30 -10.58
N GLU A 461 -4.29 6.41 -10.57
CA GLU A 461 -3.04 6.64 -9.82
C GLU A 461 -2.29 7.84 -10.43
N TYR A 462 -1.62 8.63 -9.60
CA TYR A 462 -0.82 9.78 -10.03
C TYR A 462 0.52 9.86 -9.29
N PRO A 463 1.68 9.86 -9.98
CA PRO A 463 1.85 9.49 -11.38
C PRO A 463 1.61 7.99 -11.57
N ALA A 464 1.03 7.60 -12.71
CA ALA A 464 0.81 6.20 -13.04
C ALA A 464 2.14 5.45 -13.10
N SER A 465 2.45 4.59 -12.12
CA SER A 465 3.79 3.98 -12.08
C SER A 465 3.93 2.71 -11.24
N THR A 466 3.01 2.39 -10.33
CA THR A 466 3.24 1.29 -9.38
C THR A 466 2.14 0.23 -9.38
N GLU A 467 2.54 -1.03 -9.24
CA GLU A 467 1.58 -2.14 -9.09
C GLU A 467 0.77 -1.99 -7.79
N ASN A 468 1.41 -1.52 -6.72
CA ASN A 468 0.75 -1.18 -5.46
C ASN A 468 -0.35 -0.10 -5.65
N GLY A 469 -0.06 0.96 -6.40
CA GLY A 469 -1.03 2.01 -6.66
C GLY A 469 -2.26 1.52 -7.43
N LYS A 470 -2.07 0.64 -8.42
CA LYS A 470 -3.18 -0.04 -9.11
C LYS A 470 -4.00 -0.90 -8.16
N GLN A 471 -3.37 -1.67 -7.29
CA GLN A 471 -4.08 -2.50 -6.30
C GLN A 471 -4.90 -1.63 -5.34
N GLN A 472 -4.30 -0.56 -4.81
CA GLN A 472 -4.98 0.36 -3.90
C GLN A 472 -6.12 1.13 -4.56
N ALA A 473 -5.98 1.51 -5.84
CA ALA A 473 -7.05 2.11 -6.63
C ALA A 473 -8.21 1.12 -6.87
N ASN A 474 -7.92 -0.14 -7.23
CA ASN A 474 -8.95 -1.17 -7.37
C ASN A 474 -9.69 -1.44 -6.05
N ARG A 475 -8.96 -1.56 -4.94
CA ARG A 475 -9.56 -1.74 -3.60
C ARG A 475 -10.46 -0.55 -3.23
N LEU A 476 -10.05 0.68 -3.53
CA LEU A 476 -10.88 1.87 -3.31
C LEU A 476 -12.12 1.89 -4.22
N MET A 477 -11.97 1.46 -5.48
CA MET A 477 -13.09 1.32 -6.41
C MET A 477 -14.15 0.38 -5.85
N ASP A 478 -13.73 -0.76 -5.30
CA ASP A 478 -14.62 -1.76 -4.72
C ASP A 478 -15.36 -1.21 -3.50
N LEU A 479 -14.68 -0.43 -2.64
CA LEU A 479 -15.33 0.24 -1.51
C LEU A 479 -16.42 1.22 -1.97
N PHE A 480 -16.14 2.02 -3.00
CA PHE A 480 -17.14 2.94 -3.57
C PHE A 480 -18.29 2.20 -4.25
N LYS A 481 -18.00 1.17 -5.05
CA LYS A 481 -19.03 0.36 -5.73
C LYS A 481 -19.97 -0.33 -4.75
N LYS A 482 -19.45 -0.86 -3.62
CA LYS A 482 -20.29 -1.43 -2.57
C LYS A 482 -21.23 -0.39 -1.93
N GLY A 483 -20.85 0.89 -1.93
CA GLY A 483 -21.69 2.02 -1.55
C GLY A 483 -22.57 2.56 -2.69
N ASP A 484 -22.74 1.82 -3.80
CA ASP A 484 -23.51 2.24 -4.98
C ASP A 484 -23.01 3.56 -5.63
N VAL A 485 -21.72 3.85 -5.49
CA VAL A 485 -21.07 4.98 -6.16
C VAL A 485 -20.65 4.57 -7.57
N SER A 486 -21.01 5.40 -8.54
CA SER A 486 -20.63 5.24 -9.94
C SER A 486 -19.18 5.67 -10.10
N ILE A 487 -18.27 4.72 -10.34
CA ILE A 487 -16.84 4.98 -10.40
C ILE A 487 -16.15 4.16 -11.49
N GLN A 488 -15.19 4.78 -12.17
CA GLN A 488 -14.33 4.14 -13.16
C GLN A 488 -12.86 4.50 -12.97
N ILE A 489 -11.97 3.55 -13.28
CA ILE A 489 -10.52 3.77 -13.34
C ILE A 489 -10.13 4.02 -14.79
N VAL A 490 -9.30 5.04 -15.01
CA VAL A 490 -8.69 5.37 -16.30
C VAL A 490 -7.17 5.28 -16.18
N PRO A 491 -6.44 5.08 -17.30
CA PRO A 491 -4.98 4.99 -17.25
C PRO A 491 -4.30 6.31 -16.89
N ASP A 492 -4.92 7.44 -17.22
CA ASP A 492 -4.43 8.79 -16.94
C ASP A 492 -5.58 9.71 -16.55
N ILE A 493 -5.41 10.44 -15.44
CA ILE A 493 -6.40 11.37 -14.89
C ILE A 493 -6.35 12.75 -15.55
N GLU A 494 -5.24 13.12 -16.20
CA GLU A 494 -5.02 14.46 -16.76
C GLU A 494 -6.08 14.81 -17.82
N LEU A 495 -6.39 13.88 -18.74
CA LEU A 495 -7.43 14.08 -19.74
C LEU A 495 -8.82 14.33 -19.09
N PRO A 496 -9.33 13.48 -18.17
CA PRO A 496 -10.55 13.77 -17.42
C PRO A 496 -10.57 15.14 -16.71
N ARG A 497 -9.42 15.60 -16.18
CA ARG A 497 -9.33 16.94 -15.55
C ARG A 497 -9.49 18.06 -16.57
N TRP A 498 -8.81 17.99 -17.70
CA TRP A 498 -8.97 18.95 -18.79
C TRP A 498 -10.41 18.97 -19.32
N GLN A 499 -11.00 17.80 -19.56
CA GLN A 499 -12.40 17.68 -20.01
C GLN A 499 -13.38 18.31 -19.02
N LYS A 500 -13.14 18.15 -17.71
CA LYS A 500 -13.95 18.83 -16.68
C LYS A 500 -13.68 20.33 -16.65
N LEU A 501 -12.44 20.78 -16.86
CA LEU A 501 -12.11 22.22 -16.90
C LEU A 501 -12.80 22.96 -18.04
N ILE A 502 -12.94 22.34 -19.21
CA ILE A 502 -13.71 22.91 -20.35
C ILE A 502 -15.13 23.28 -19.90
N LEU A 503 -15.73 22.50 -18.99
CA LEU A 503 -17.03 22.79 -18.40
C LEU A 503 -16.93 23.85 -17.29
N ILE A 504 -16.06 23.65 -16.30
CA ILE A 504 -16.11 24.41 -15.04
C ILE A 504 -15.42 25.77 -15.12
N ALA A 505 -14.37 25.96 -15.92
CA ALA A 505 -13.67 27.24 -16.05
C ALA A 505 -14.57 28.39 -16.56
N PRO A 506 -15.28 28.25 -17.70
CA PRO A 506 -16.21 29.29 -18.17
C PRO A 506 -17.40 29.46 -17.24
N THR A 507 -18.00 28.35 -16.77
CA THR A 507 -19.16 28.38 -15.87
C THR A 507 -18.85 29.12 -14.58
N ALA A 508 -17.73 28.79 -13.93
CA ALA A 508 -17.32 29.41 -12.68
C ALA A 508 -16.96 30.88 -12.86
N SER A 509 -16.08 31.20 -13.81
CA SER A 509 -15.55 32.56 -13.99
C SER A 509 -16.62 33.56 -14.43
N LEU A 510 -17.45 33.22 -15.42
CA LEU A 510 -18.46 34.15 -15.93
C LEU A 510 -19.59 34.40 -14.93
N CYS A 511 -20.03 33.38 -14.19
CA CYS A 511 -21.03 33.59 -13.13
C CYS A 511 -20.46 34.50 -12.02
N VAL A 512 -19.18 34.36 -11.66
CA VAL A 512 -18.52 35.23 -10.68
C VAL A 512 -18.45 36.68 -11.16
N VAL A 513 -18.01 36.91 -12.40
CA VAL A 513 -17.78 38.27 -12.92
C VAL A 513 -19.08 39.00 -13.22
N THR A 514 -20.11 38.30 -13.70
CA THR A 514 -21.39 38.91 -14.10
C THR A 514 -22.45 38.89 -13.01
N ASP A 515 -22.24 38.10 -11.94
CA ASP A 515 -23.23 37.77 -10.91
C ASP A 515 -24.52 37.10 -11.45
N MET A 516 -24.49 36.62 -12.70
CA MET A 516 -25.57 35.84 -13.29
C MET A 516 -25.50 34.37 -12.86
N ASP A 517 -26.63 33.70 -12.89
CA ASP A 517 -26.66 32.23 -12.82
C ASP A 517 -26.23 31.61 -14.15
N THR A 518 -26.07 30.29 -14.16
CA THR A 518 -25.58 29.56 -15.34
C THR A 518 -26.50 29.69 -16.56
N HIS A 519 -27.81 29.78 -16.35
CA HIS A 519 -28.79 30.00 -17.42
C HIS A 519 -28.64 31.40 -18.03
N GLY A 520 -28.52 32.43 -17.19
CA GLY A 520 -28.31 33.82 -17.62
C GLY A 520 -27.04 33.99 -18.45
N VAL A 521 -25.92 33.37 -18.03
CA VAL A 521 -24.66 33.41 -18.77
C VAL A 521 -24.78 32.74 -20.16
N THR A 522 -25.52 31.65 -20.29
CA THR A 522 -25.63 30.89 -21.55
C THR A 522 -26.73 31.39 -22.48
N SER A 523 -27.73 32.11 -21.97
CA SER A 523 -28.85 32.63 -22.75
C SER A 523 -28.64 34.07 -23.23
N ASN A 524 -27.75 34.84 -22.60
CA ASN A 524 -27.36 36.16 -23.10
C ASN A 524 -26.31 36.01 -24.23
N PRO A 525 -26.56 36.55 -25.44
CA PRO A 525 -25.68 36.37 -26.59
C PRO A 525 -24.22 36.77 -26.36
N MET A 526 -23.98 37.87 -25.64
CA MET A 526 -22.62 38.37 -25.39
C MET A 526 -21.84 37.44 -24.46
N THR A 527 -22.47 37.02 -23.36
CA THR A 527 -21.81 36.13 -22.39
C THR A 527 -21.72 34.70 -22.90
N ALA A 528 -22.68 34.26 -23.74
CA ALA A 528 -22.65 32.95 -24.38
C ALA A 528 -21.49 32.81 -25.38
N GLU A 529 -21.20 33.87 -26.15
CA GLU A 529 -20.03 33.91 -27.03
C GLU A 529 -18.73 33.85 -26.23
N LEU A 530 -18.61 34.69 -25.18
CA LEU A 530 -17.44 34.67 -24.30
C LEU A 530 -17.26 33.32 -23.58
N PHE A 531 -18.37 32.67 -23.19
CA PHE A 531 -18.35 31.33 -22.60
C PHE A 531 -17.68 30.34 -23.54
N LYS A 532 -18.10 30.29 -24.81
CA LYS A 532 -17.52 29.41 -25.83
C LYS A 532 -16.04 29.73 -26.09
N ASN A 533 -15.66 31.01 -26.10
CA ASN A 533 -14.27 31.41 -26.26
C ASN A 533 -13.37 30.92 -25.11
N VAL A 534 -13.85 31.03 -23.86
CA VAL A 534 -13.13 30.46 -22.70
C VAL A 534 -13.04 28.93 -22.77
N MET A 535 -14.10 28.24 -23.23
CA MET A 535 -14.03 26.79 -23.46
C MET A 535 -12.96 26.43 -24.49
N GLN A 536 -12.90 27.18 -25.60
CA GLN A 536 -11.90 26.97 -26.66
C GLN A 536 -10.48 27.21 -26.15
N ASP A 537 -10.25 28.23 -25.33
CA ASP A 537 -8.95 28.49 -24.71
C ASP A 537 -8.48 27.30 -23.87
N VAL A 538 -9.36 26.75 -23.02
CA VAL A 538 -9.05 25.57 -22.21
C VAL A 538 -8.79 24.34 -23.10
N ALA A 539 -9.57 24.14 -24.16
CA ALA A 539 -9.37 23.05 -25.10
C ALA A 539 -8.02 23.15 -25.83
N ARG A 540 -7.62 24.36 -26.27
CA ARG A 540 -6.30 24.59 -26.88
C ARG A 540 -5.16 24.28 -25.90
N ALA A 541 -5.31 24.65 -24.62
CA ALA A 541 -4.34 24.30 -23.60
C ALA A 541 -4.24 22.78 -23.40
N ALA A 542 -5.36 22.06 -23.38
CA ALA A 542 -5.40 20.60 -23.24
C ALA A 542 -4.71 19.87 -24.40
N VAL A 543 -5.00 20.25 -25.65
CA VAL A 543 -4.39 19.64 -26.86
C VAL A 543 -2.86 19.77 -26.88
N ALA A 544 -2.33 20.86 -26.31
CA ALA A 544 -0.88 21.09 -26.24
C ALA A 544 -0.13 20.15 -25.27
N TYR A 545 -0.85 19.36 -24.49
CA TYR A 545 -0.33 18.28 -23.65
C TYR A 545 -0.57 16.89 -24.26
N GLU A 546 -0.68 16.81 -25.60
CA GLU A 546 -0.78 15.54 -26.36
C GLU A 546 -2.03 14.71 -26.03
N HIS A 547 -3.07 15.36 -25.52
CA HIS A 547 -4.36 14.73 -25.30
C HIS A 547 -5.17 14.69 -26.60
N GLU A 548 -5.47 13.48 -27.08
CA GLU A 548 -6.33 13.25 -28.25
C GLU A 548 -7.80 13.13 -27.85
N PHE A 549 -8.64 14.04 -28.32
CA PHE A 549 -10.10 13.96 -28.23
C PHE A 549 -10.75 14.81 -29.33
N ASP A 550 -11.99 14.48 -29.70
CA ASP A 550 -12.78 15.32 -30.60
C ASP A 550 -13.17 16.62 -29.89
N VAL A 551 -12.44 17.69 -30.21
CA VAL A 551 -12.61 19.01 -29.57
C VAL A 551 -13.99 19.57 -29.86
N ASP A 552 -14.47 19.50 -31.10
CA ASP A 552 -15.74 20.10 -31.50
C ASP A 552 -16.92 19.36 -30.86
N GLU A 553 -16.88 18.03 -30.87
CA GLU A 553 -17.90 17.22 -30.19
C GLU A 553 -17.92 17.50 -28.69
N LEU A 554 -16.75 17.55 -28.04
CA LEU A 554 -16.67 17.79 -26.60
C LEU A 554 -17.16 19.19 -26.23
N LEU A 555 -16.76 20.23 -26.97
CA LEU A 555 -17.21 21.60 -26.76
C LEU A 555 -18.72 21.69 -26.90
N ALA A 556 -19.29 21.12 -27.97
CA ALA A 556 -20.74 21.11 -28.18
C ALA A 556 -21.48 20.39 -27.06
N LYS A 557 -20.99 19.20 -26.66
CA LYS A 557 -21.57 18.39 -25.58
C LYS A 557 -21.55 19.12 -24.24
N GLN A 558 -20.42 19.73 -23.87
CA GLN A 558 -20.31 20.44 -22.59
C GLN A 558 -21.10 21.74 -22.59
N TYR A 559 -21.13 22.49 -23.70
CA TYR A 559 -21.95 23.69 -23.79
C TYR A 559 -23.44 23.35 -23.64
N ASN A 560 -23.93 22.35 -24.37
CA ASN A 560 -25.32 21.89 -24.28
C ASN A 560 -25.68 21.41 -22.88
N ARG A 561 -24.75 20.72 -22.19
CA ARG A 561 -24.94 20.31 -20.79
C ARG A 561 -25.23 21.50 -19.87
N VAL A 562 -24.54 22.62 -20.07
CA VAL A 562 -24.67 23.83 -19.25
C VAL A 562 -25.90 24.64 -19.64
N SER A 563 -26.13 24.85 -20.95
CA SER A 563 -27.24 25.66 -21.44
C SER A 563 -28.61 25.05 -21.17
N ASN A 564 -28.67 23.73 -21.01
CA ASN A 564 -29.91 23.01 -20.65
C ASN A 564 -30.22 23.06 -19.15
N ILE A 565 -29.33 23.64 -18.32
CA ILE A 565 -29.62 23.87 -16.91
C ILE A 565 -30.61 25.03 -16.81
N GLY A 566 -31.74 24.80 -16.14
CA GLY A 566 -32.75 25.82 -15.90
C GLY A 566 -32.25 26.98 -15.02
N PRO A 567 -33.06 28.04 -14.89
CA PRO A 567 -32.70 29.21 -14.08
C PRO A 567 -32.49 28.85 -12.60
N GLY A 568 -31.61 29.61 -11.93
CA GLY A 568 -31.35 29.54 -10.49
C GLY A 568 -30.11 28.74 -10.07
N TYR A 569 -29.49 27.97 -10.96
CA TYR A 569 -28.28 27.22 -10.63
C TYR A 569 -27.02 28.11 -10.64
N ARG A 570 -26.33 28.15 -9.49
CA ARG A 570 -25.06 28.86 -9.33
C ARG A 570 -23.91 27.88 -9.03
N PRO A 571 -22.77 27.97 -9.75
CA PRO A 571 -21.63 27.08 -9.51
C PRO A 571 -20.94 27.38 -8.17
N SER A 572 -20.16 26.41 -7.67
CA SER A 572 -19.50 26.50 -6.35
C SER A 572 -18.66 27.76 -6.16
N MET A 573 -17.85 28.13 -7.16
CA MET A 573 -17.00 29.33 -7.08
C MET A 573 -17.82 30.64 -7.02
N HIS A 574 -18.99 30.68 -7.66
CA HIS A 574 -19.91 31.82 -7.57
C HIS A 574 -20.56 31.92 -6.19
N LEU A 575 -20.97 30.78 -5.62
CA LEU A 575 -21.46 30.73 -4.24
C LEU A 575 -20.38 31.19 -3.24
N ASP A 576 -19.11 30.84 -3.48
CA ASP A 576 -18.00 31.32 -2.66
C ASP A 576 -17.83 32.84 -2.77
N ALA A 577 -17.90 33.39 -3.99
CA ALA A 577 -17.86 34.83 -4.21
C ALA A 577 -18.98 35.57 -3.47
N ILE A 578 -20.23 35.07 -3.56
CA ILE A 578 -21.40 35.66 -2.88
C ILE A 578 -21.23 35.59 -1.35
N ARG A 579 -20.67 34.50 -0.83
CA ARG A 579 -20.45 34.27 0.60
C ARG A 579 -19.15 34.88 1.14
N ASN A 580 -18.42 35.64 0.32
CA ASN A 580 -17.09 36.18 0.64
C ASN A 580 -16.09 35.12 1.14
N GLN A 581 -16.17 33.91 0.60
CA GLN A 581 -15.22 32.83 0.86
C GLN A 581 -14.09 32.84 -0.18
N PRO A 582 -12.91 32.28 0.14
CA PRO A 582 -11.86 32.10 -0.84
C PRO A 582 -12.33 31.21 -2.02
N MET A 583 -11.96 31.61 -3.23
CA MET A 583 -12.35 30.94 -4.47
C MET A 583 -11.21 30.06 -5.02
N GLU A 584 -11.56 28.95 -5.67
CA GLU A 584 -10.64 28.00 -6.35
C GLU A 584 -10.00 28.57 -7.66
N THR A 585 -9.73 29.88 -7.68
CA THR A 585 -9.22 30.64 -8.83
C THR A 585 -7.91 30.09 -9.38
N GLU A 586 -6.95 29.76 -8.51
CA GLU A 586 -5.65 29.24 -8.94
C GLU A 586 -5.76 27.90 -9.65
N VAL A 587 -6.54 26.96 -9.13
CA VAL A 587 -6.57 25.60 -9.67
C VAL A 587 -7.54 25.42 -10.86
N ILE A 588 -8.56 26.28 -10.95
CA ILE A 588 -9.54 26.28 -12.06
C ILE A 588 -9.08 27.15 -13.24
N LEU A 589 -8.40 28.28 -12.98
CA LEU A 589 -8.03 29.27 -14.01
C LEU A 589 -6.52 29.51 -14.08
N GLY A 590 -5.85 29.70 -12.94
CA GLY A 590 -4.42 30.04 -12.91
C GLY A 590 -3.51 28.93 -13.44
N ASN A 591 -3.69 27.69 -12.98
CA ASN A 591 -2.94 26.52 -13.41
C ASN A 591 -3.08 26.25 -14.92
N PRO A 592 -4.27 26.23 -15.53
CA PRO A 592 -4.37 26.04 -16.97
C PRO A 592 -3.75 27.21 -17.76
N VAL A 593 -3.83 28.46 -17.30
CA VAL A 593 -3.10 29.60 -17.90
C VAL A 593 -1.59 29.36 -17.87
N ARG A 594 -1.04 28.99 -16.71
CA ARG A 594 0.39 28.70 -16.54
C ARG A 594 0.85 27.56 -17.44
N ARG A 595 0.05 26.48 -17.52
CA ARG A 595 0.31 25.32 -18.38
C ARG A 595 0.25 25.67 -19.87
N ALA A 596 -0.73 26.46 -20.31
CA ALA A 596 -0.80 26.96 -21.69
C ALA A 596 0.43 27.80 -22.06
N LYS A 597 0.83 28.73 -21.17
CA LYS A 597 2.01 29.57 -21.37
C LYS A 597 3.31 28.76 -21.46
N ALA A 598 3.45 27.71 -20.64
CA ALA A 598 4.61 26.82 -20.69
C ALA A 598 4.74 26.08 -22.04
N LYS A 599 3.62 25.89 -22.75
CA LYS A 599 3.57 25.30 -24.10
C LYS A 599 3.54 26.34 -25.23
N GLY A 600 3.65 27.64 -24.92
CA GLY A 600 3.58 28.72 -25.90
C GLY A 600 2.19 28.89 -26.55
N VAL A 601 1.12 28.42 -25.90
CA VAL A 601 -0.25 28.51 -26.42
C VAL A 601 -0.95 29.77 -25.92
N SER A 602 -1.57 30.50 -26.85
CA SER A 602 -2.35 31.70 -26.54
C SER A 602 -3.76 31.36 -26.03
N VAL A 603 -4.08 31.84 -24.82
CA VAL A 603 -5.36 31.63 -24.12
C VAL A 603 -5.91 32.95 -23.54
N PRO A 604 -6.17 33.96 -24.39
CA PRO A 604 -6.41 35.34 -23.95
C PRO A 604 -7.70 35.54 -23.14
N TYR A 605 -8.76 34.78 -23.45
CA TYR A 605 -10.02 34.86 -22.72
C TYR A 605 -9.90 34.20 -21.35
N LEU A 606 -9.20 33.07 -21.28
CA LEU A 606 -8.91 32.41 -20.01
C LEU A 606 -8.00 33.28 -19.11
N GLU A 607 -6.99 33.95 -19.69
CA GLU A 607 -6.13 34.91 -18.99
C GLU A 607 -6.92 36.10 -18.44
N ALA A 608 -7.83 36.67 -19.24
CA ALA A 608 -8.70 37.75 -18.80
C ALA A 608 -9.61 37.31 -17.64
N MET A 609 -10.23 36.13 -17.75
CA MET A 609 -11.09 35.57 -16.69
C MET A 609 -10.32 35.28 -15.41
N TYR A 610 -9.10 34.72 -15.53
CA TYR A 610 -8.21 34.52 -14.39
C TYR A 610 -7.89 35.84 -13.70
N THR A 611 -7.48 36.86 -14.46
CA THR A 611 -7.12 38.19 -13.92
C THR A 611 -8.27 38.81 -13.15
N LEU A 612 -9.48 38.81 -13.72
CA LEU A 612 -10.67 39.37 -13.06
C LEU A 612 -11.03 38.60 -11.79
N CYS A 613 -11.10 37.26 -11.87
CA CYS A 613 -11.49 36.43 -10.74
C CYS A 613 -10.44 36.47 -9.61
N ALA A 614 -9.15 36.44 -9.94
CA ALA A 614 -8.06 36.53 -8.97
C ALA A 614 -8.06 37.90 -8.26
N THR A 615 -8.27 38.99 -9.01
CA THR A 615 -8.38 40.34 -8.43
C THR A 615 -9.59 40.46 -7.50
N MET A 616 -10.76 39.93 -7.92
CA MET A 616 -11.95 39.88 -7.08
C MET A 616 -11.73 39.03 -5.81
N ASN A 617 -11.04 37.90 -5.94
CA ASN A 617 -10.69 37.03 -4.81
C ASN A 617 -9.79 37.79 -3.82
N ALA A 618 -8.70 38.37 -4.29
CA ALA A 618 -7.76 39.14 -3.48
C ALA A 618 -8.44 40.29 -2.73
N LYS A 619 -9.27 41.07 -3.44
CA LYS A 619 -10.06 42.17 -2.85
C LYS A 619 -11.01 41.67 -1.76
N LYS A 620 -11.71 40.55 -1.99
CA LYS A 620 -12.61 39.95 -0.99
C LYS A 620 -11.87 39.38 0.22
N GLN A 621 -10.65 38.88 0.03
CA GLN A 621 -9.80 38.35 1.10
C GLN A 621 -8.94 39.42 1.81
N GLY A 622 -9.07 40.70 1.43
CA GLY A 622 -8.29 41.80 2.02
C GLY A 622 -6.79 41.72 1.73
N LYS A 623 -6.37 41.01 0.68
CA LYS A 623 -4.97 40.92 0.24
C LYS A 623 -4.61 42.12 -0.63
N GLU A 624 -3.37 42.60 -0.53
CA GLU A 624 -2.85 43.61 -1.47
C GLU A 624 -2.83 43.04 -2.90
N ILE A 625 -3.37 43.82 -3.84
CA ILE A 625 -3.32 43.50 -5.27
C ILE A 625 -1.91 43.89 -5.75
N LYS A 626 -1.04 42.91 -6.01
CA LYS A 626 0.30 43.13 -6.56
C LYS A 626 0.34 43.04 -8.06
#